data_AF-A0A4W3GPX6-F1
#
_entry.id   AF-A0A4W3GPX6-F1
#
_cell.length_a   1.000
_cell.length_b   1.000
_cell.length_c   1.000
_cell.angle_alpha   90.00
_cell.angle_beta   90.00
_cell.angle_gamma   90.00
#
_symmetry.space_group_name_H-M   'P 1'
#
loop_
_entity.id
_entity.type
_entity.pdbx_description
1 polymer ?
#
loop_
_entity_poly.entity_id
_entity_poly.type
_entity_poly.pdbx_seq_one_letter_code
_entity_poly.pdbx_strand_id
1 'polypeptide(L)'
;MFTGCCCSVALISLLALRWSPEAKVVSSFEECKGSFHHGSEPEGFDSRTRVIRICQKKDNVYHFATLYSPEYRIPVYAAYNYTNSTTRGRCPNCPWLIEPQNPRTLLENRFSILFATFTLTNAVPMNKTQNINWYWYSEHVIRNHISHICINGQLYLVTGTLPSKKFTQNGRVSVPTVVWTAVCCSAEWDQVNGLGYDFSFALIQSNIRLPLENLIDIGDQWVAA
;
A
#
# COMPACT_ATOMS: atom_id res chain seq x y z
N MET A 1 29.82 19.93 43.25
CA MET A 1 28.67 19.05 42.91
C MET A 1 28.05 19.59 41.63
N PHE A 2 28.30 18.96 40.48
CA PHE A 2 27.40 18.98 39.33
C PHE A 2 27.58 17.64 38.61
N THR A 3 26.87 16.63 39.11
CA THR A 3 26.67 15.34 38.46
C THR A 3 25.32 15.39 37.75
N GLY A 4 25.30 15.06 36.45
CA GLY A 4 24.09 14.62 35.77
C GLY A 4 23.68 15.47 34.58
N CYS A 5 23.82 14.91 33.36
CA CYS A 5 22.74 14.79 32.37
C CYS A 5 23.25 14.08 31.09
N CYS A 6 23.71 12.82 31.19
CA CYS A 6 24.04 12.02 29.99
C CYS A 6 23.04 10.87 29.73
N CYS A 7 22.26 10.46 30.75
CA CYS A 7 21.32 9.35 30.62
C CYS A 7 20.00 9.68 29.90
N SER A 8 19.62 10.96 29.81
CA SER A 8 18.30 11.36 29.28
C SER A 8 18.20 11.26 27.75
N VAL A 9 19.31 11.39 27.02
CA VAL A 9 19.32 11.36 25.55
C VAL A 9 19.24 9.93 25.00
N ALA A 10 19.80 8.96 25.72
CA ALA A 10 19.76 7.55 25.35
C ALA A 10 18.36 6.94 25.45
N LEU A 11 17.58 7.33 26.49
CA LEU A 11 16.21 6.88 26.70
C LEU A 11 15.23 7.37 25.61
N ILE A 12 15.36 8.62 25.16
CA ILE A 12 14.53 9.17 24.07
C ILE A 12 14.83 8.47 22.74
N SER A 13 16.09 8.11 22.50
CA SER A 13 16.53 7.41 21.28
C SER A 13 16.00 5.97 21.23
N LEU A 14 15.97 5.27 22.37
CA LEU A 14 15.39 3.92 22.49
C LEU A 14 13.87 3.92 22.31
N LEU A 15 13.19 4.97 22.80
CA LEU A 15 11.75 5.10 22.62
C LEU A 15 11.36 5.38 21.17
N ALA A 16 12.15 6.12 20.39
CA ALA A 16 11.84 6.46 19.00
C ALA A 16 11.91 5.27 18.02
N LEU A 17 12.79 4.29 18.27
CA LEU A 17 12.93 3.08 17.45
C LEU A 17 11.64 2.24 17.39
N ARG A 18 10.81 2.30 18.44
CA ARG A 18 9.60 1.47 18.56
C ARG A 18 8.42 1.87 17.68
N TRP A 19 8.46 3.07 17.07
CA TRP A 19 7.30 3.69 16.38
C TRP A 19 7.54 3.89 14.89
N SER A 20 8.53 3.21 14.34
CA SER A 20 8.88 3.31 12.93
C SER A 20 8.06 2.30 12.10
N PRO A 21 7.60 2.66 10.89
CA PRO A 21 7.11 1.65 9.97
C PRO A 21 8.26 0.70 9.63
N GLU A 22 8.00 -0.59 9.72
CA GLU A 22 8.95 -1.66 9.45
C GLU A 22 8.43 -2.51 8.28
N ALA A 23 9.29 -2.72 7.29
CA ALA A 23 9.05 -3.70 6.22
C ALA A 23 9.89 -4.95 6.49
N LYS A 24 9.19 -6.07 6.69
CA LYS A 24 9.80 -7.37 6.94
C LYS A 24 9.68 -8.24 5.69
N VAL A 25 10.81 -8.68 5.15
CA VAL A 25 10.83 -9.72 4.12
C VAL A 25 10.50 -11.06 4.78
N VAL A 26 9.51 -11.77 4.24
CA VAL A 26 8.97 -13.01 4.80
C VAL A 26 9.01 -14.14 3.77
N SER A 27 9.03 -15.39 4.23
CA SER A 27 8.94 -16.57 3.36
C SER A 27 7.49 -16.89 2.95
N SER A 28 6.52 -16.49 3.76
CA SER A 28 5.08 -16.60 3.51
C SER A 28 4.35 -15.44 4.18
N PHE A 29 3.12 -15.14 3.77
CA PHE A 29 2.32 -14.07 4.37
C PHE A 29 1.67 -14.45 5.70
N GLU A 30 2.01 -15.58 6.33
CA GLU A 30 1.37 -16.04 7.58
C GLU A 30 1.31 -14.96 8.68
N GLU A 31 2.37 -14.16 8.82
CA GLU A 31 2.43 -13.09 9.83
C GLU A 31 1.48 -11.92 9.53
N CYS A 32 1.21 -11.63 8.26
CA CYS A 32 0.32 -10.57 7.80
C CYS A 32 -0.92 -11.09 7.05
N LYS A 33 -1.31 -12.34 7.29
CA LYS A 33 -2.45 -12.97 6.60
C LYS A 33 -3.77 -12.24 6.82
N GLY A 34 -3.87 -11.48 7.90
CA GLY A 34 -5.02 -10.62 8.18
C GLY A 34 -5.31 -9.60 7.08
N SER A 35 -4.34 -9.26 6.23
CA SER A 35 -4.51 -8.40 5.05
C SER A 35 -5.30 -9.05 3.89
N PHE A 36 -5.53 -10.36 3.96
CA PHE A 36 -6.22 -11.13 2.92
C PHE A 36 -7.55 -11.67 3.42
N HIS A 37 -8.53 -11.72 2.51
CA HIS A 37 -9.80 -12.37 2.78
C HIS A 37 -9.56 -13.86 3.11
N HIS A 38 -10.08 -14.33 4.25
CA HIS A 38 -9.81 -15.66 4.80
C HIS A 38 -8.33 -16.04 4.96
N GLY A 39 -7.42 -15.06 4.96
CA GLY A 39 -5.98 -15.33 5.04
C GLY A 39 -5.35 -15.91 3.78
N SER A 40 -6.06 -15.93 2.66
CA SER A 40 -5.61 -16.57 1.42
C SER A 40 -5.02 -15.55 0.44
N GLU A 41 -3.76 -15.74 0.04
CA GLU A 41 -3.12 -14.89 -0.96
C GLU A 41 -3.65 -15.16 -2.38
N PRO A 42 -3.66 -14.15 -3.29
CA PRO A 42 -4.02 -14.35 -4.68
C PRO A 42 -3.11 -15.37 -5.39
N GLU A 43 -3.72 -16.36 -6.05
CA GLU A 43 -2.99 -17.37 -6.80
C GLU A 43 -2.58 -16.90 -8.21
N GLY A 44 -1.62 -17.60 -8.81
CA GLY A 44 -1.20 -17.39 -10.20
C GLY A 44 -0.01 -16.45 -10.40
N PHE A 45 0.53 -15.85 -9.34
CA PHE A 45 1.62 -14.86 -9.41
C PHE A 45 3.03 -15.42 -9.13
N ASP A 46 3.17 -16.61 -8.53
CA ASP A 46 4.48 -17.19 -8.16
C ASP A 46 5.17 -18.02 -9.26
N SER A 47 4.49 -18.30 -10.38
CA SER A 47 4.89 -19.40 -11.28
C SER A 47 6.01 -19.08 -12.27
N ARG A 48 6.38 -17.80 -12.50
CA ARG A 48 7.29 -17.43 -13.60
C ARG A 48 8.39 -16.42 -13.25
N THR A 49 8.28 -15.73 -12.12
CA THR A 49 9.20 -14.65 -11.77
C THR A 49 9.62 -14.77 -10.32
N ARG A 50 10.87 -14.41 -10.03
CA ARG A 50 11.33 -14.29 -8.64
C ARG A 50 10.56 -13.14 -7.99
N VAL A 51 9.78 -13.46 -6.97
CA VAL A 51 9.00 -12.49 -6.18
C VAL A 51 9.49 -12.45 -4.73
N ILE A 52 9.27 -11.32 -4.08
CA ILE A 52 9.62 -11.10 -2.67
C ILE A 52 8.32 -10.79 -1.92
N ARG A 53 8.05 -11.53 -0.84
CA ARG A 53 6.92 -11.27 0.05
C ARG A 53 7.36 -10.33 1.16
N ILE A 54 6.60 -9.26 1.36
CA ILE A 54 6.89 -8.21 2.34
C ILE A 54 5.65 -7.99 3.20
N CYS A 55 5.80 -8.13 4.51
CA CYS A 55 4.79 -7.69 5.46
C CYS A 55 5.20 -6.33 6.04
N GLN A 56 4.33 -5.34 5.91
CA GLN A 56 4.59 -3.99 6.43
C GLN A 56 3.76 -3.75 7.68
N LYS A 57 4.46 -3.33 8.73
CA LYS A 57 3.86 -3.06 10.03
C LYS A 57 4.18 -1.66 10.52
N LYS A 58 3.29 -1.12 11.35
CA LYS A 58 3.50 0.11 12.11
C LYS A 58 3.08 -0.17 13.55
N ASP A 59 3.87 0.29 14.53
CA ASP A 59 3.57 0.10 15.95
C ASP A 59 3.31 -1.39 16.31
N ASN A 60 4.04 -2.30 15.65
CA ASN A 60 3.88 -3.76 15.69
C ASN A 60 2.55 -4.35 15.17
N VAL A 61 1.76 -3.55 14.45
CA VAL A 61 0.53 -4.00 13.78
C VAL A 61 0.78 -4.08 12.28
N TYR A 62 0.52 -5.25 11.69
CA TYR A 62 0.57 -5.44 10.24
C TYR A 62 -0.59 -4.71 9.56
N HIS A 63 -0.28 -3.96 8.51
CA HIS A 63 -1.27 -3.20 7.76
C HIS A 63 -1.33 -3.59 6.28
N PHE A 64 -0.20 -4.00 5.70
CA PHE A 64 -0.09 -4.33 4.28
C PHE A 64 0.74 -5.59 4.08
N ALA A 65 0.34 -6.35 3.07
CA ALA A 65 1.08 -7.48 2.53
C ALA A 65 1.37 -7.21 1.06
N THR A 66 2.65 -7.16 0.68
CA THR A 66 3.08 -6.79 -0.67
C THR A 66 3.86 -7.93 -1.29
N LEU A 67 3.43 -8.37 -2.48
CA LEU A 67 4.19 -9.26 -3.35
C LEU A 67 4.96 -8.39 -4.35
N TYR A 68 6.27 -8.36 -4.22
CA TYR A 68 7.14 -7.43 -4.94
C TYR A 68 7.96 -8.12 -6.02
N SER A 69 8.03 -7.52 -7.23
CA SER A 69 8.92 -7.99 -8.29
C SER A 69 10.25 -7.21 -8.27
N PRO A 70 11.37 -7.82 -7.85
CA PRO A 70 12.69 -7.20 -7.96
C PRO A 70 13.19 -7.06 -9.41
N GLU A 71 12.63 -7.81 -10.36
CA GLU A 71 12.92 -7.68 -11.78
C GLU A 71 12.35 -6.38 -12.34
N TYR A 72 11.07 -6.12 -12.09
CA TYR A 72 10.36 -4.92 -12.58
C TYR A 72 10.43 -3.74 -11.62
N ARG A 73 10.89 -3.97 -10.39
CA ARG A 73 10.96 -3.03 -9.27
C ARG A 73 9.65 -2.34 -8.94
N ILE A 74 8.55 -3.08 -9.06
CA ILE A 74 7.19 -2.66 -8.74
C ILE A 74 6.45 -3.77 -7.97
N PRO A 75 5.45 -3.43 -7.15
CA PRO A 75 4.55 -4.42 -6.58
C PRO A 75 3.80 -5.16 -7.70
N VAL A 76 3.80 -6.49 -7.61
CA VAL A 76 2.85 -7.34 -8.34
C VAL A 76 1.45 -7.07 -7.81
N TYR A 77 1.30 -7.10 -6.49
CA TYR A 77 0.16 -6.57 -5.76
C TYR A 77 0.52 -6.16 -4.33
N ALA A 78 -0.32 -5.33 -3.74
CA ALA A 78 -0.41 -5.07 -2.31
C ALA A 78 -1.83 -5.39 -1.83
N ALA A 79 -1.94 -5.99 -0.65
CA ALA A 79 -3.20 -6.39 -0.02
C ALA A 79 -3.35 -5.76 1.36
N TYR A 80 -4.57 -5.33 1.69
CA TYR A 80 -4.87 -4.68 2.97
C TYR A 80 -6.35 -4.66 3.30
N ASN A 81 -6.63 -4.50 4.60
CA ASN A 81 -7.98 -4.30 5.11
C ASN A 81 -8.31 -2.82 5.07
N TYR A 82 -9.35 -2.47 4.32
CA TYR A 82 -9.81 -1.11 4.24
C TYR A 82 -10.75 -0.79 5.40
N THR A 83 -10.39 0.24 6.16
CA THR A 83 -11.23 0.83 7.22
C THR A 83 -11.66 2.23 6.81
N ASN A 84 -12.96 2.51 6.87
CA ASN A 84 -13.49 3.85 6.62
C ASN A 84 -13.24 4.74 7.85
N SER A 85 -11.98 5.12 8.06
CA SER A 85 -11.61 6.02 9.16
C SER A 85 -11.74 7.47 8.70
N THR A 86 -12.64 8.21 9.34
CA THR A 86 -12.87 9.65 9.17
C THR A 86 -11.64 10.52 9.50
N THR A 87 -10.61 9.93 10.11
CA THR A 87 -9.34 10.60 10.43
C THR A 87 -8.25 10.44 9.37
N ARG A 88 -8.55 9.81 8.22
CA ARG A 88 -7.64 9.81 7.05
C ARG A 88 -7.61 11.20 6.42
N GLY A 89 -6.93 12.12 7.10
CA GLY A 89 -6.48 13.36 6.51
C GLY A 89 -5.67 13.01 5.27
N ARG A 90 -6.07 13.58 4.13
CA ARG A 90 -5.18 13.72 2.98
C ARG A 90 -3.85 14.22 3.55
N CYS A 91 -2.75 13.54 3.29
CA CYS A 91 -1.43 14.04 3.64
C CYS A 91 -0.84 14.67 2.38
N PRO A 92 -1.14 15.95 2.09
CA PRO A 92 -0.67 16.60 0.87
C PRO A 92 0.87 16.74 0.82
N ASN A 93 1.55 16.62 1.97
CA ASN A 93 3.01 16.84 2.10
C ASN A 93 3.76 15.63 2.70
N CYS A 94 3.25 14.41 2.58
CA CYS A 94 3.96 13.25 3.10
C CYS A 94 5.22 12.97 2.25
N PRO A 95 6.43 12.91 2.84
CA PRO A 95 7.63 12.59 2.09
C PRO A 95 7.58 11.13 1.59
N TRP A 96 7.97 10.90 0.35
CA TRP A 96 8.17 9.54 -0.19
C TRP A 96 9.31 8.85 0.56
N LEU A 97 9.05 7.64 1.06
CA LEU A 97 9.95 6.89 1.92
C LEU A 97 10.66 5.77 1.14
N ILE A 98 11.97 5.91 0.92
CA ILE A 98 12.85 4.84 0.40
C ILE A 98 13.18 3.83 1.49
N GLU A 99 12.63 2.62 1.44
CA GLU A 99 12.93 1.60 2.45
C GLU A 99 14.39 1.09 2.38
N PRO A 100 15.02 0.80 3.54
CA PRO A 100 14.56 0.97 4.93
C PRO A 100 14.73 2.41 5.47
N GLN A 101 13.77 2.91 6.25
CA GLN A 101 13.84 4.25 6.87
C GLN A 101 14.76 4.31 8.08
N ASN A 102 15.48 5.43 8.23
CA ASN A 102 16.23 5.75 9.45
C ASN A 102 15.28 6.37 10.50
N PRO A 103 15.33 5.95 11.78
CA PRO A 103 14.48 6.48 12.87
C PRO A 103 14.34 8.01 12.96
N ARG A 104 15.32 8.77 12.45
CA ARG A 104 15.31 10.25 12.52
C ARG A 104 14.31 10.91 11.56
N THR A 105 13.98 10.31 10.40
CA THR A 105 13.00 10.88 9.47
C THR A 105 11.55 10.70 9.93
N LEU A 106 11.32 9.93 11.00
CA LEU A 106 10.01 9.51 11.47
C LEU A 106 9.48 10.36 12.65
N LEU A 107 10.30 11.28 13.18
CA LEU A 107 9.96 12.08 14.35
C LEU A 107 8.90 13.15 14.10
N GLU A 108 8.68 13.59 12.86
CA GLU A 108 7.72 14.65 12.55
C GLU A 108 6.28 14.17 12.32
N ASN A 109 6.04 12.88 12.03
CA ASN A 109 4.72 12.43 11.55
C ASN A 109 4.21 11.11 12.19
N ARG A 110 4.21 11.05 13.52
CA ARG A 110 4.03 9.78 14.26
C ARG A 110 2.66 9.11 14.16
N PHE A 111 1.60 9.77 13.70
CA PHE A 111 0.23 9.23 13.85
C PHE A 111 -0.37 8.56 12.61
N SER A 112 0.26 8.60 11.44
CA SER A 112 -0.42 8.13 10.22
C SER A 112 -0.10 6.69 9.82
N ILE A 113 -1.12 5.87 9.57
CA ILE A 113 -1.00 4.58 8.86
C ILE A 113 -0.45 4.81 7.43
N LEU A 114 -0.61 6.03 6.91
CA LEU A 114 -0.11 6.41 5.59
C LEU A 114 1.40 6.21 5.42
N PHE A 115 2.20 6.19 6.49
CA PHE A 115 3.64 5.92 6.33
C PHE A 115 3.96 4.50 5.88
N ALA A 116 3.06 3.54 6.14
CA ALA A 116 3.19 2.20 5.58
C ALA A 116 2.79 2.16 4.08
N THR A 117 2.01 3.14 3.60
CA THR A 117 1.66 3.27 2.16
C THR A 117 2.66 4.10 1.37
N PHE A 118 3.35 5.07 1.98
CA PHE A 118 4.32 5.95 1.30
C PHE A 118 5.70 5.31 1.06
N THR A 119 5.75 3.99 0.89
CA THR A 119 7.00 3.24 0.65
C THR A 119 7.20 2.99 -0.84
N LEU A 120 8.45 2.97 -1.31
CA LEU A 120 8.73 2.68 -2.73
C LEU A 120 8.31 1.26 -3.15
N THR A 121 8.24 0.32 -2.21
CA THR A 121 7.79 -1.06 -2.46
C THR A 121 6.30 -1.17 -2.76
N ASN A 122 5.53 -0.14 -2.43
CA ASN A 122 4.10 -0.02 -2.72
C ASN A 122 3.80 0.99 -3.83
N ALA A 123 4.82 1.45 -4.57
CA ALA A 123 4.67 2.55 -5.50
C ALA A 123 4.94 2.14 -6.96
N VAL A 124 4.17 2.73 -7.88
CA VAL A 124 4.36 2.51 -9.33
C VAL A 124 4.36 3.81 -10.14
N PRO A 125 5.10 3.87 -11.26
CA PRO A 125 5.01 4.99 -12.18
C PRO A 125 3.66 5.02 -12.90
N MET A 126 2.93 6.13 -12.80
CA MET A 126 1.69 6.36 -13.54
C MET A 126 1.71 7.69 -14.27
N ASN A 127 1.11 7.74 -15.46
CA ASN A 127 0.88 9.01 -16.13
C ASN A 127 -0.07 9.88 -15.29
N LYS A 128 0.23 11.17 -15.12
CA LYS A 128 -0.56 12.11 -14.31
C LYS A 128 -2.08 12.04 -14.58
N THR A 129 -2.48 12.03 -15.85
CA THR A 129 -3.90 11.95 -16.22
C THR A 129 -4.50 10.60 -15.84
N GLN A 130 -3.77 9.51 -16.05
CA GLN A 130 -4.23 8.17 -15.67
C GLN A 130 -4.31 7.99 -14.15
N ASN A 131 -3.38 8.58 -13.39
CA ASN A 131 -3.42 8.63 -11.94
C ASN A 131 -4.68 9.36 -11.43
N ILE A 132 -4.97 10.55 -12.00
CA ILE A 132 -6.20 11.29 -11.66
C ILE A 132 -7.44 10.47 -11.98
N ASN A 133 -7.49 9.85 -13.16
CA ASN A 133 -8.62 8.99 -13.54
C ASN A 133 -8.78 7.81 -12.59
N TRP A 134 -7.66 7.18 -12.20
CA TRP A 134 -7.66 6.05 -11.28
C TRP A 134 -8.20 6.43 -9.91
N TYR A 135 -7.78 7.58 -9.38
CA TYR A 135 -8.32 8.11 -8.12
C TYR A 135 -9.85 8.24 -8.19
N TRP A 136 -10.42 8.78 -9.27
CA TRP A 136 -11.86 8.97 -9.38
C TRP A 136 -12.63 7.66 -9.65
N TYR A 137 -12.07 6.79 -10.49
CA TYR A 137 -12.73 5.56 -10.91
C TYR A 137 -12.64 4.45 -9.86
N SER A 138 -11.55 4.41 -9.10
CA SER A 138 -11.25 3.37 -8.13
C SER A 138 -11.33 3.88 -6.69
N GLU A 139 -10.35 4.68 -6.26
CA GLU A 139 -10.23 5.09 -4.85
C GLU A 139 -11.45 5.86 -4.34
N HIS A 140 -11.99 6.78 -5.16
CA HIS A 140 -13.15 7.58 -4.80
C HIS A 140 -14.42 6.74 -4.70
N VAL A 141 -14.64 5.83 -5.65
CA VAL A 141 -15.81 4.93 -5.64
C VAL A 141 -15.74 4.01 -4.43
N ILE A 142 -14.57 3.42 -4.17
CA ILE A 142 -14.36 2.56 -3.01
C ILE A 142 -14.65 3.33 -1.72
N ARG A 143 -14.06 4.52 -1.57
CA ARG A 143 -14.21 5.34 -0.36
C ARG A 143 -15.63 5.82 -0.14
N ASN A 144 -16.27 6.39 -1.16
CA ASN A 144 -17.55 7.08 -0.98
C ASN A 144 -18.77 6.18 -1.18
N HIS A 145 -18.65 5.04 -1.85
CA HIS A 145 -19.80 4.19 -2.15
C HIS A 145 -19.59 2.79 -1.57
N ILE A 146 -18.56 2.07 -2.00
CA ILE A 146 -18.39 0.65 -1.66
C ILE A 146 -18.20 0.45 -0.16
N SER A 147 -17.43 1.33 0.50
CA SER A 147 -17.23 1.24 1.95
C SER A 147 -18.51 1.46 2.77
N HIS A 148 -19.51 2.17 2.21
CA HIS A 148 -20.81 2.36 2.85
C HIS A 148 -21.80 1.23 2.52
N ILE A 149 -21.56 0.47 1.45
CA ILE A 149 -22.35 -0.71 1.08
C ILE A 149 -21.89 -1.94 1.86
N CYS A 150 -20.60 -2.04 2.19
CA CYS A 150 -20.04 -3.09 3.05
C CYS A 150 -20.37 -2.85 4.53
N ILE A 151 -21.66 -2.89 4.86
CA ILE A 151 -22.19 -2.65 6.22
C ILE A 151 -21.92 -3.87 7.09
N ASN A 152 -21.41 -3.65 8.31
CA ASN A 152 -21.08 -4.71 9.28
C ASN A 152 -20.13 -5.79 8.74
N GLY A 153 -19.38 -5.48 7.68
CA GLY A 153 -18.41 -6.37 7.07
C GLY A 153 -17.01 -5.80 7.05
N GLN A 154 -16.05 -6.66 6.76
CA GLN A 154 -14.67 -6.28 6.52
C GLN A 154 -14.43 -6.16 5.01
N LEU A 155 -13.93 -5.00 4.61
CA LEU A 155 -13.54 -4.73 3.23
C LEU A 155 -12.05 -5.08 3.04
N TYR A 156 -11.76 -6.00 2.14
CA TYR A 156 -10.42 -6.44 1.75
C TYR A 156 -10.12 -5.93 0.35
N LEU A 157 -8.96 -5.29 0.19
CA LEU A 157 -8.49 -4.78 -1.08
C LEU A 157 -7.21 -5.49 -1.47
N VAL A 158 -7.13 -5.85 -2.75
CA VAL A 158 -5.88 -6.24 -3.41
C VAL A 158 -5.73 -5.35 -4.63
N THR A 159 -4.68 -4.55 -4.67
CA THR A 159 -4.37 -3.69 -5.81
C THR A 159 -3.03 -4.07 -6.39
N GLY A 160 -2.90 -4.03 -7.70
CA GLY A 160 -1.72 -4.54 -8.37
C GLY A 160 -1.55 -3.98 -9.75
N THR A 161 -0.47 -4.45 -10.39
CA THR A 161 -0.08 -3.97 -11.71
C THR A 161 0.30 -5.09 -12.63
N LEU A 162 0.16 -4.82 -13.94
CA LEU A 162 0.74 -5.66 -14.98
C LEU A 162 2.01 -4.98 -15.49
N PRO A 163 3.22 -5.52 -15.21
CA PRO A 163 4.46 -4.93 -15.67
C PRO A 163 4.53 -4.86 -17.20
N SER A 164 5.32 -3.92 -17.71
CA SER A 164 5.59 -3.81 -19.14
C SER A 164 7.10 -3.86 -19.42
N LYS A 165 7.44 -4.02 -20.71
CA LYS A 165 8.84 -3.91 -21.16
C LYS A 165 9.34 -2.46 -21.25
N LYS A 166 8.51 -1.47 -20.89
CA LYS A 166 8.92 -0.07 -20.81
C LYS A 166 9.39 0.23 -19.41
N PHE A 167 10.47 0.99 -19.32
CA PHE A 167 11.07 1.42 -18.07
C PHE A 167 11.06 2.95 -17.99
N THR A 168 11.22 3.45 -16.78
CA THR A 168 11.49 4.86 -16.49
C THR A 168 12.73 5.34 -17.25
N GLN A 169 12.90 6.66 -17.41
CA GLN A 169 14.03 7.22 -18.17
C GLN A 169 15.41 6.71 -17.69
N ASN A 170 15.57 6.51 -16.38
CA ASN A 170 16.80 5.96 -15.78
C ASN A 170 16.94 4.43 -15.92
N GLY A 171 16.00 3.76 -16.59
CA GLY A 171 15.98 2.31 -16.82
C GLY A 171 15.77 1.45 -15.56
N ARG A 172 15.42 2.05 -14.41
CA ARG A 172 15.42 1.34 -13.12
C ARG A 172 14.10 0.66 -12.78
N VAL A 173 12.97 1.24 -13.15
CA VAL A 173 11.63 0.80 -12.71
C VAL A 173 10.75 0.58 -13.93
N SER A 174 10.00 -0.52 -13.97
CA SER A 174 9.05 -0.79 -15.05
C SER A 174 7.86 0.15 -14.94
N VAL A 175 7.40 0.66 -16.08
CA VAL A 175 6.14 1.40 -16.18
C VAL A 175 5.04 0.38 -16.50
N PRO A 176 4.07 0.13 -15.61
CA PRO A 176 3.06 -0.90 -15.85
C PRO A 176 2.14 -0.53 -17.00
N THR A 177 1.60 -1.54 -17.71
CA THR A 177 0.60 -1.34 -18.75
C THR A 177 -0.79 -1.13 -18.19
N VAL A 178 -1.08 -1.77 -17.06
CA VAL A 178 -2.39 -1.84 -16.42
C VAL A 178 -2.22 -1.73 -14.93
N VAL A 179 -3.17 -1.04 -14.30
CA VAL A 179 -3.41 -1.05 -12.85
C VAL A 179 -4.77 -1.67 -12.59
N TRP A 180 -4.91 -2.39 -11.48
CA TRP A 180 -6.16 -3.05 -11.11
C TRP A 180 -6.35 -3.09 -9.59
N THR A 181 -7.60 -3.07 -9.14
CA THR A 181 -7.99 -3.28 -7.74
C THR A 181 -9.09 -4.32 -7.70
N ALA A 182 -8.85 -5.43 -7.01
CA ALA A 182 -9.88 -6.35 -6.58
C ALA A 182 -10.36 -5.96 -5.17
N VAL A 183 -11.68 -6.03 -4.98
CA VAL A 183 -12.36 -5.66 -3.75
C VAL A 183 -13.23 -6.83 -3.31
N CYS A 184 -13.17 -7.18 -2.04
CA CYS A 184 -14.03 -8.17 -1.41
C CYS A 184 -14.60 -7.61 -0.11
N CYS A 185 -15.92 -7.61 0.02
CA CYS A 185 -16.60 -7.39 1.28
C CYS A 185 -17.01 -8.74 1.84
N SER A 186 -16.63 -9.00 3.08
CA SER A 186 -17.09 -10.16 3.86
C SER A 186 -17.86 -9.64 5.06
N ALA A 187 -19.17 -9.79 5.02
CA ALA A 187 -20.08 -9.36 6.06
C ALA A 187 -20.60 -10.57 6.83
N GLU A 188 -20.62 -10.47 8.16
CA GLU A 188 -21.34 -11.46 8.96
C GLU A 188 -22.83 -11.27 8.76
N TRP A 189 -23.54 -12.34 8.40
CA TRP A 189 -24.98 -12.28 8.16
C TRP A 189 -25.71 -12.02 9.48
N ASP A 190 -26.29 -10.82 9.62
CA ASP A 190 -27.11 -10.48 10.79
C ASP A 190 -28.49 -11.11 10.67
N GLN A 191 -28.74 -12.17 11.46
CA GLN A 191 -30.02 -12.89 11.47
C GLN A 191 -31.19 -12.04 11.97
N VAL A 192 -30.92 -10.97 12.74
CA VAL A 192 -31.96 -10.14 13.38
C VAL A 192 -32.48 -9.09 12.41
N ASN A 193 -31.59 -8.47 11.64
CA ASN A 193 -31.96 -7.41 10.70
C ASN A 193 -32.04 -7.87 9.24
N GLY A 194 -31.52 -9.07 8.91
CA GLY A 194 -31.44 -9.56 7.54
C GLY A 194 -30.49 -8.74 6.67
N LEU A 195 -29.45 -8.14 7.26
CA LEU A 195 -28.53 -7.21 6.61
C LEU A 195 -27.10 -7.72 6.73
N GLY A 196 -26.46 -7.96 5.58
CA GLY A 196 -25.09 -8.46 5.46
C GLY A 196 -24.93 -9.06 4.07
N TYR A 197 -24.23 -8.35 3.18
CA TYR A 197 -24.06 -8.75 1.78
C TYR A 197 -22.58 -8.96 1.48
N ASP A 198 -22.21 -10.21 1.24
CA ASP A 198 -20.93 -10.54 0.65
C ASP A 198 -20.94 -10.14 -0.82
N PHE A 199 -19.88 -9.46 -1.25
CA PHE A 199 -19.70 -9.15 -2.66
C PHE A 199 -18.22 -9.03 -3.00
N SER A 200 -17.90 -9.28 -4.26
CA SER A 200 -16.56 -9.08 -4.79
C SER A 200 -16.62 -8.55 -6.22
N PHE A 201 -15.73 -7.63 -6.55
CA PHE A 201 -15.57 -7.12 -7.91
C PHE A 201 -14.12 -6.67 -8.15
N ALA A 202 -13.78 -6.38 -9.39
CA ALA A 202 -12.49 -5.80 -9.75
C ALA A 202 -12.65 -4.60 -10.68
N LEU A 203 -11.78 -3.62 -10.49
CA LEU A 203 -11.62 -2.44 -11.34
C LEU A 203 -10.28 -2.55 -12.05
N ILE A 204 -10.24 -2.18 -13.33
CA ILE A 204 -9.05 -2.28 -14.18
C ILE A 204 -8.93 -1.04 -15.06
N GLN A 205 -7.72 -0.49 -15.18
CA GLN A 205 -7.46 0.67 -16.02
C GLN A 205 -6.13 0.54 -16.77
N SER A 206 -6.12 0.95 -18.05
CA SER A 206 -4.87 1.11 -18.80
C SER A 206 -4.06 2.27 -18.24
N ASN A 207 -2.77 2.03 -17.98
CA ASN A 207 -1.80 3.06 -17.63
C ASN A 207 -1.05 3.60 -18.88
N ILE A 208 -1.36 3.10 -20.08
CA ILE A 208 -0.72 3.51 -21.34
C ILE A 208 -1.74 4.13 -22.30
N ARG A 209 -1.39 5.32 -22.83
CA ARG A 209 -1.88 5.83 -24.12
C ARG A 209 -0.65 6.32 -24.91
N LEU A 210 -0.42 5.81 -26.14
CA LEU A 210 0.70 6.21 -27.03
C LEU A 210 0.31 7.45 -27.86
N PRO A 211 1.24 8.35 -28.29
CA PRO A 211 2.68 8.16 -28.54
C PRO A 211 3.69 8.98 -27.69
N LEU A 212 4.65 8.20 -27.18
CA LEU A 212 6.08 8.31 -26.80
C LEU A 212 6.94 9.59 -26.65
N GLU A 213 6.52 10.84 -26.82
CA GLU A 213 7.52 11.95 -26.72
C GLU A 213 7.75 12.52 -25.31
N ASN A 214 6.92 12.19 -24.32
CA ASN A 214 6.99 12.81 -22.99
C ASN A 214 6.91 11.77 -21.86
N LEU A 215 7.89 10.87 -21.75
CA LEU A 215 8.09 10.17 -20.47
C LEU A 215 8.46 11.23 -19.44
N ILE A 216 7.53 11.54 -18.54
CA ILE A 216 7.60 12.61 -17.53
C ILE A 216 8.69 12.29 -16.52
N ASP A 217 9.50 13.30 -16.18
CA ASP A 217 10.41 13.29 -15.02
C ASP A 217 9.60 13.13 -13.73
N ILE A 218 9.96 12.13 -12.93
CA ILE A 218 9.11 11.52 -11.88
C ILE A 218 9.22 12.27 -10.55
N GLY A 219 9.34 13.60 -10.62
CA GLY A 219 9.14 14.46 -9.45
C GLY A 219 7.72 14.29 -8.92
N ASP A 220 7.62 13.84 -7.67
CA ASP A 220 6.42 13.72 -6.83
C ASP A 220 5.27 12.83 -7.30
N GLN A 221 5.37 12.15 -8.45
CA GLN A 221 4.28 11.33 -9.02
C GLN A 221 4.50 9.84 -8.80
N TRP A 222 4.41 9.42 -7.54
CA TRP A 222 4.24 8.00 -7.19
C TRP A 222 2.80 7.79 -6.72
N VAL A 223 2.25 6.61 -6.99
CA VAL A 223 0.94 6.19 -6.46
C VAL A 223 1.21 5.02 -5.54
N ALA A 224 0.86 5.19 -4.27
CA ALA A 224 0.82 4.08 -3.33
C ALA A 224 -0.36 3.16 -3.68
N ALA A 225 -0.08 1.87 -3.84
CA ALA A 225 -1.07 0.81 -3.94
C ALA A 225 -1.85 0.69 -2.62
#